data_AF-A0A2E9VB94-F1
#
_entry.id   AF-A0A2E9VB94-F1
#
_cell.length_a   1.000
_cell.length_b   1.000
_cell.length_c   1.000
_cell.angle_alpha   90.00
_cell.angle_beta   90.00
_cell.angle_gamma   90.00
#
_symmetry.space_group_name_H-M   'P 1'
#
loop_
_entity.id
_entity.type
_entity.pdbx_description
1 polymer ?
#
loop_
_entity_poly.entity_id
_entity_poly.type
_entity_poly.pdbx_seq_one_letter_code
_entity_poly.pdbx_strand_id
1 'polypeptide(L)'
;MDIIKLPGVELARLIKSGETSAVEVLEATLSRIEEVDQHLNAFVNLDASGARTQARLADQMVVDNAAEDLPALHGVPFTVKDLLNTAGVRSTYGSRAFA
;
A
#
# COMPACT_ATOMS: atom_id res chain seq x y z
N MET A 1 11.14 -8.08 -13.15
CA MET A 1 11.65 -7.16 -12.12
C MET A 1 10.96 -7.51 -10.82
N ASP A 2 11.66 -7.56 -9.70
CA ASP A 2 11.04 -7.83 -8.40
C ASP A 2 10.48 -6.50 -7.86
N ILE A 3 9.24 -6.19 -8.24
CA ILE A 3 8.63 -4.86 -8.08
C ILE A 3 8.56 -4.41 -6.61
N ILE A 4 8.39 -5.36 -5.69
CA ILE A 4 8.32 -5.09 -4.24
C ILE A 4 9.68 -4.76 -3.60
N LYS A 5 10.79 -4.91 -4.34
CA LYS A 5 12.14 -4.53 -3.88
C LYS A 5 12.57 -3.13 -4.33
N LEU A 6 11.71 -2.43 -5.08
CA LEU A 6 12.04 -1.11 -5.58
C LEU A 6 11.86 -0.06 -4.49
N PRO A 7 12.66 1.03 -4.51
CA PRO A 7 12.40 2.19 -3.66
C PRO A 7 10.99 2.75 -3.92
N GLY A 8 10.31 3.23 -2.87
CA GLY A 8 8.97 3.81 -3.02
C GLY A 8 8.90 4.96 -4.03
N VAL A 9 9.97 5.76 -4.15
CA VAL A 9 10.07 6.82 -5.16
C VAL A 9 10.11 6.28 -6.59
N GLU A 10 10.70 5.10 -6.80
CA GLU A 10 10.75 4.44 -8.11
C GLU A 10 9.40 3.81 -8.43
N LEU A 11 8.73 3.20 -7.44
CA LEU A 11 7.35 2.74 -7.59
C LEU A 11 6.41 3.87 -7.98
N ALA A 12 6.48 5.01 -7.28
CA ALA A 12 5.68 6.18 -7.61
C ALA A 12 5.95 6.65 -9.04
N ARG A 13 7.22 6.70 -9.47
CA ARG A 13 7.59 7.06 -10.84
C ARG A 13 6.96 6.12 -11.87
N LEU A 14 7.08 4.81 -11.67
CA LEU A 14 6.55 3.78 -12.57
C LEU A 14 5.01 3.78 -12.64
N ILE A 15 4.34 4.01 -11.50
CA ILE A 15 2.87 4.11 -11.45
C ILE A 15 2.41 5.36 -12.20
N LYS A 16 3.04 6.52 -11.93
CA LYS A 16 2.71 7.79 -12.60
C LYS A 16 2.93 7.75 -14.11
N SER A 17 3.94 7.04 -14.58
CA SER A 17 4.22 6.88 -16.02
C SER A 17 3.34 5.82 -16.69
N GLY A 18 2.58 5.04 -15.92
CA GLY A 18 1.80 3.91 -16.44
C GLY A 18 2.64 2.70 -16.84
N GLU A 19 3.92 2.65 -16.48
CA GLU A 19 4.79 1.48 -16.68
C GLU A 19 4.36 0.28 -15.79
N THR A 20 3.65 0.56 -14.71
CA THR A 20 2.93 -0.40 -13.86
C THR A 20 1.70 0.27 -13.24
N SER A 21 0.81 -0.51 -12.64
CA SER A 21 -0.34 0.00 -11.89
C SER A 21 -0.15 -0.11 -10.37
N ALA A 22 -0.81 0.76 -9.62
CA ALA A 22 -0.91 0.66 -8.17
C ALA A 22 -1.55 -0.67 -7.74
N VAL A 23 -2.52 -1.19 -8.52
CA VAL A 23 -3.11 -2.52 -8.27
C VAL A 23 -2.08 -3.62 -8.42
N GLU A 24 -1.28 -3.65 -9.48
CA GLU A 24 -0.22 -4.67 -9.65
C GLU A 24 0.79 -4.64 -8.50
N VAL A 25 1.25 -3.45 -8.11
CA VAL A 25 2.19 -3.27 -7.00
C VAL A 25 1.57 -3.75 -5.68
N LEU A 26 0.29 -3.42 -5.44
CA LEU A 26 -0.42 -3.85 -4.24
C LEU A 26 -0.61 -5.37 -4.20
N GLU A 27 -1.04 -6.00 -5.29
CA GLU A 27 -1.25 -7.45 -5.30
C GLU A 27 0.08 -8.20 -5.07
N ALA A 28 1.17 -7.76 -5.71
CA ALA A 28 2.49 -8.32 -5.45
C ALA A 28 2.91 -8.16 -3.97
N THR A 29 2.58 -7.02 -3.35
CA THR A 29 2.85 -6.76 -1.93
C THR A 29 2.01 -7.69 -1.04
N LEU A 30 0.72 -7.84 -1.32
CA LEU A 30 -0.19 -8.71 -0.55
C LEU A 30 0.20 -10.19 -0.66
N SER A 31 0.56 -10.66 -1.85
CA SER A 31 1.08 -12.02 -2.03
C SER A 31 2.34 -12.27 -1.19
N ARG A 32 3.24 -11.28 -1.12
CA ARG A 32 4.43 -11.40 -0.28
C ARG A 32 4.10 -11.44 1.21
N ILE A 33 3.11 -10.66 1.65
CA ILE A 33 2.63 -10.68 3.04
C ILE A 33 2.08 -12.07 3.35
N GLU A 34 1.24 -12.64 2.49
CA GLU A 34 0.66 -13.98 2.67
C GLU A 34 1.73 -15.07 2.83
N GLU A 35 2.79 -15.03 2.01
CA GLU A 35 3.89 -15.99 2.10
C GLU A 35 4.69 -15.91 3.40
N VAL A 36 4.95 -14.69 3.88
CA VAL A 36 6.00 -14.43 4.88
C VAL A 36 5.45 -14.16 6.27
N ASP A 37 4.31 -13.48 6.38
CA ASP A 37 3.89 -12.89 7.63
C ASP A 37 3.52 -13.94 8.69
N GLN A 38 3.17 -15.16 8.27
CA GLN A 38 3.01 -16.30 9.18
C GLN A 38 4.27 -16.59 10.04
N HIS A 39 5.45 -16.19 9.57
CA HIS A 39 6.72 -16.37 10.28
C HIS A 39 7.18 -15.10 11.01
N LEU A 40 6.77 -13.92 10.55
CA LEU A 40 7.22 -12.63 11.10
C LEU A 40 6.23 -12.01 12.09
N ASN A 41 4.93 -12.24 11.89
CA ASN A 41 3.84 -11.62 12.64
C ASN A 41 3.99 -10.09 12.70
N ALA A 42 4.24 -9.47 11.55
CA ALA A 42 4.49 -8.04 11.41
C ALA A 42 3.18 -7.22 11.30
N PHE A 43 2.09 -7.83 10.82
CA PHE A 43 0.81 -7.15 10.66
C PHE A 43 -0.20 -7.59 11.73
N VAL A 44 -0.62 -6.64 12.58
CA VAL A 44 -1.69 -6.89 13.58
C VAL A 44 -3.10 -6.64 13.03
N ASN A 45 -3.19 -5.81 11.99
CA ASN A 45 -4.39 -5.54 11.21
C ASN A 45 -3.97 -5.32 9.76
N LEU A 46 -4.72 -5.89 8.81
CA LEU A 46 -4.48 -5.73 7.37
C LEU A 46 -5.80 -5.41 6.66
N ASP A 47 -5.98 -4.15 6.23
CA ASP A 47 -7.14 -3.75 5.42
C ASP A 47 -6.88 -3.95 3.91
N ALA A 48 -6.81 -5.22 3.50
CA ALA A 48 -6.55 -5.57 2.10
C ALA A 48 -7.66 -5.08 1.15
N SER A 49 -8.91 -5.04 1.62
CA SER A 49 -10.07 -4.56 0.84
C SER A 49 -10.02 -3.05 0.57
N GLY A 50 -9.73 -2.26 1.60
CA GLY A 50 -9.59 -0.81 1.49
C GLY A 50 -8.38 -0.46 0.64
N ALA A 51 -7.24 -1.14 0.86
CA ALA A 51 -6.05 -0.96 0.04
C ALA A 51 -6.33 -1.19 -1.46
N ARG A 52 -7.03 -2.28 -1.82
CA ARG A 52 -7.41 -2.57 -3.22
C ARG A 52 -8.32 -1.51 -3.81
N THR A 53 -9.21 -0.95 -3.00
CA THR A 53 -10.09 0.15 -3.43
C THR A 53 -9.30 1.41 -3.71
N GLN A 54 -8.37 1.77 -2.82
CA GLN A 54 -7.50 2.94 -3.01
C GLN A 54 -6.53 2.77 -4.18
N ALA A 55 -5.98 1.57 -4.42
CA ALA A 55 -5.13 1.30 -5.57
C ALA A 55 -5.87 1.53 -6.90
N ARG A 56 -7.11 1.03 -7.04
CA ARG A 56 -7.93 1.30 -8.23
C ARG A 56 -8.21 2.79 -8.43
N LEU A 57 -8.46 3.53 -7.35
CA LEU A 57 -8.64 4.98 -7.43
C LEU A 57 -7.35 5.68 -7.88
N ALA A 58 -6.20 5.25 -7.37
CA ALA A 58 -4.91 5.78 -7.78
C ALA A 58 -4.64 5.52 -9.27
N ASP A 59 -4.95 4.33 -9.78
CA ASP A 59 -4.84 4.01 -11.20
C ASP A 59 -5.77 4.87 -12.05
N GLN A 60 -7.01 5.11 -11.60
CA GLN A 60 -7.93 6.01 -12.30
C GLN A 60 -7.38 7.44 -12.34
N MET A 61 -6.78 7.93 -11.26
CA MET A 61 -6.15 9.26 -11.23
C MET A 61 -4.98 9.37 -12.23
N VAL A 62 -4.26 8.30 -12.51
CA VAL A 62 -3.19 8.29 -13.54
C VAL A 62 -3.77 8.53 -14.93
N VAL A 63 -4.96 8.02 -15.22
CA VAL A 63 -5.65 8.24 -16.51
C VAL A 63 -6.18 9.67 -16.60
N ASP A 64 -6.66 10.22 -15.49
CA ASP A 64 -7.40 11.49 -15.48
C ASP A 64 -6.50 12.73 -15.35
N ASN A 65 -5.21 12.58 -15.02
CA ASN A 65 -4.32 13.70 -14.69
C ASN A 65 -2.95 13.57 -15.37
N ALA A 66 -2.24 14.69 -15.51
CA ALA A 66 -0.84 14.67 -15.91
C ALA A 66 0.04 14.11 -14.78
N ALA A 67 1.15 13.45 -15.13
CA ALA A 67 2.00 12.77 -14.16
C ALA A 67 2.63 13.73 -13.12
N GLU A 68 2.90 14.96 -13.52
CA GLU A 68 3.42 16.05 -12.68
C GLU A 68 2.42 16.53 -11.62
N ASP A 69 1.11 16.36 -11.86
CA ASP A 69 0.04 16.79 -10.95
C ASP A 69 -0.25 15.73 -9.87
N LEU A 70 0.24 14.50 -10.05
CA LEU A 70 0.03 13.41 -9.10
C LEU A 70 0.91 13.56 -7.84
N PRO A 71 0.43 13.15 -6.65
CA PRO A 71 1.21 13.21 -5.40
C PRO A 71 2.57 12.52 -5.47
N ALA A 72 3.54 12.95 -4.66
CA ALA A 72 4.93 12.45 -4.73
C ALA A 72 5.06 10.92 -4.53
N LEU A 73 4.19 10.31 -3.71
CA LEU A 73 4.14 8.87 -3.45
C LEU A 73 2.86 8.22 -4.01
N HIS A 74 2.36 8.74 -5.13
CA HIS A 74 1.11 8.27 -5.75
C HIS A 74 1.10 6.76 -5.96
N GLY A 75 0.05 6.09 -5.47
CA GLY A 75 -0.16 4.65 -5.62
C GLY A 75 0.79 3.73 -4.84
N VAL A 76 1.77 4.25 -4.10
CA VAL A 76 2.75 3.43 -3.37
C VAL A 76 2.11 2.83 -2.11
N PRO A 77 2.10 1.49 -1.93
CA PRO A 77 1.64 0.87 -0.69
C PRO A 77 2.52 1.28 0.49
N PHE A 78 1.90 1.47 1.66
CA PHE A 78 2.62 1.76 2.89
C PHE A 78 1.94 1.12 4.09
N THR A 79 2.70 1.03 5.19
CA THR A 79 2.22 0.50 6.47
C THR A 79 2.23 1.59 7.53
N VAL A 80 1.31 1.52 8.48
CA VAL A 80 1.27 2.41 9.64
C VAL A 80 1.52 1.59 10.90
N LYS A 81 2.38 2.09 11.79
CA LYS A 81 2.58 1.45 13.10
C LYS A 81 1.28 1.54 13.90
N ASP A 82 0.85 0.45 14.51
CA ASP A 82 -0.39 0.33 15.31
C ASP A 82 -0.45 1.23 16.57
N LEU A 83 0.57 2.07 16.79
CA LEU A 83 0.60 3.13 17.79
C LEU A 83 0.03 4.46 17.26
N LEU A 84 -0.41 4.51 16.00
CA LEU A 84 -0.93 5.69 15.33
C LEU A 84 -2.39 5.46 14.93
N ASN A 85 -3.28 6.35 15.36
CA ASN A 85 -4.68 6.31 14.97
C ASN A 85 -4.81 6.40 13.45
N THR A 86 -5.48 5.41 12.87
CA THR A 86 -5.73 5.34 11.43
C THR A 86 -7.23 5.26 11.22
N ALA A 87 -7.82 6.26 10.56
CA ALA A 87 -9.28 6.33 10.39
C ALA A 87 -9.81 5.08 9.68
N GLY A 88 -10.84 4.46 10.23
CA GLY A 88 -11.46 3.25 9.67
C GLY A 88 -10.67 1.95 9.90
N VAL A 89 -9.45 2.02 10.43
CA VAL A 89 -8.64 0.86 10.79
C VAL A 89 -8.53 0.79 12.30
N ARG A 90 -8.68 -0.42 12.84
CA ARG A 90 -8.51 -0.66 14.27
C ARG A 90 -7.07 -0.35 14.69
N SER A 91 -6.91 0.40 15.79
CA SER A 91 -5.61 0.59 16.45
C SER A 91 -5.62 -0.03 17.84
N THR A 92 -4.70 -0.96 18.12
CA THR A 92 -4.64 -1.69 19.40
C THR A 92 -3.54 -1.19 20.35
N TYR A 93 -2.67 -0.31 19.87
CA TYR A 93 -1.53 0.22 20.61
C TYR A 93 -0.60 -0.87 21.17
N GLY A 94 -0.61 -2.08 20.60
CA GLY A 94 0.09 -3.24 21.15
C GLY A 94 -0.40 -3.67 22.54
N SER A 95 -1.64 -3.35 22.93
CA SER A 95 -2.18 -3.62 24.26
C SER A 95 -3.53 -4.34 24.20
N ARG A 96 -3.69 -5.35 25.07
CA ARG A 96 -4.93 -6.12 25.20
C ARG A 96 -6.13 -5.29 25.67
N ALA A 97 -5.90 -4.13 26.27
CA ALA A 97 -6.98 -3.24 26.68
C ALA A 97 -7.76 -2.66 25.49
N PHE A 98 -7.17 -2.67 24.29
CA PHE A 98 -7.77 -2.21 23.04
C PHE A 98 -7.94 -3.34 22.01
N ALA A 99 -7.64 -4.59 22.41
CA ALA A 99 -7.61 -5.79 21.58
C ALA A 99 -8.90 -6.61 21.58
#